data_AF-A0AAE9YSZ3-F1
#
_entry.id   AF-A0AAE9YSZ3-F1
#
_cell.length_a   1.000
_cell.length_b   1.000
_cell.length_c   1.000
_cell.angle_alpha   90.00
_cell.angle_beta   90.00
_cell.angle_gamma   90.00
#
_symmetry.space_group_name_H-M   'P 1'
#
loop_
_entity.id
_entity.type
_entity.pdbx_description
1 polymer ?
#
loop_
_entity_poly.entity_id
_entity_poly.type
_entity_poly.pdbx_seq_one_letter_code
_entity_poly.pdbx_strand_id
1 'polypeptide(L)'
;MIRENSKGKGVWFSQNSLWITTRINNRIRNGEPRSTLCFCFLFFAFLSGQRRCRVNRRNLGALVTGSILSGSAWADSQLNLTQGVTEISRQVYDLHMLVLYICTAIGIVVFAAMFWSMAFHRHSKGVKPATFHESTKVEMLWTAIPILILISMAVPATSTLIDMENNDDADITVQITGSQWKWHYKYFDQDIEFYSVLSTPREQYENLDGSSAAKGEHYLLEVDKPLVIPVNKKVRFLITSDDVIHSWWIPAFAVKQDANPGFINEAWTKVDEPGIYRGQCAELCGKDHGFMPIVVDVRSEADYALWLKEQEMLIAQAAAAEKASLSAEASMDELMQLGEQLYIANCAACHQINGAGLPPAFPALKDSPIALGDVNAHIDIVYNGKAGTGMQGYGKQFSLKEIAAVVTYERNAWGNNTGDAVQASQVNAVAGDVSADSEPVKAAAEATPAAPVAEEPAAEEDLNKVYSMDELMAMGEQVYNTSCVACHQPTGLGLPPAFPALKGGAITTGDKAGHIDMVLNGSAKNPAMQAFKAQLTKTQIAAVVTYERNAWGNNTGDLVQPADIDAASAK
;
A
#
# COMPACT_ATOMS: atom_id res chain seq x y z
N MET A 1 18.38 -48.45 11.10
CA MET A 1 19.49 -49.33 10.65
C MET A 1 20.72 -48.44 10.50
N ILE A 2 21.72 -48.68 11.33
CA ILE A 2 22.95 -47.90 11.47
C ILE A 2 23.85 -48.11 10.24
N ARG A 3 24.45 -47.05 9.71
CA ARG A 3 25.80 -47.10 9.12
C ARG A 3 26.50 -45.75 9.31
N GLU A 4 27.27 -45.68 10.38
CA GLU A 4 28.44 -44.81 10.46
C GLU A 4 29.50 -45.32 9.48
N ASN A 5 30.19 -44.41 8.79
CA ASN A 5 31.57 -44.67 8.41
C ASN A 5 32.41 -43.40 8.59
N SER A 6 33.56 -43.63 9.22
CA SER A 6 34.43 -42.66 9.85
C SER A 6 35.40 -41.96 8.89
N LYS A 7 35.87 -40.78 9.34
CA LYS A 7 37.13 -40.06 9.03
C LYS A 7 37.05 -38.88 8.04
N GLY A 8 37.16 -37.67 8.61
CA GLY A 8 37.51 -36.46 7.88
C GLY A 8 37.23 -35.19 8.69
N LYS A 9 38.19 -34.76 9.51
CA LYS A 9 38.11 -33.50 10.27
C LYS A 9 38.18 -32.29 9.33
N GLY A 10 37.15 -31.43 9.41
CA GLY A 10 37.26 -29.97 9.34
C GLY A 10 37.37 -29.31 7.97
N VAL A 11 36.26 -28.78 7.44
CA VAL A 11 36.17 -27.50 6.71
C VAL A 11 34.72 -26.99 6.81
N TRP A 12 34.44 -26.02 7.67
CA TRP A 12 33.20 -25.23 7.68
C TRP A 12 33.57 -23.77 7.91
N PHE A 13 34.31 -23.15 6.97
CA PHE A 13 34.51 -21.70 6.90
C PHE A 13 35.11 -21.37 5.51
N SER A 14 34.29 -21.20 4.47
CA SER A 14 34.76 -20.55 3.24
C SER A 14 33.73 -19.77 2.40
N GLN A 15 32.45 -19.66 2.80
CA GLN A 15 31.48 -18.89 2.01
C GLN A 15 31.34 -17.40 2.43
N ASN A 16 31.60 -17.03 3.69
CA ASN A 16 31.47 -15.62 4.13
C ASN A 16 32.63 -14.70 3.71
N SER A 17 33.79 -15.26 3.39
CA SER A 17 34.99 -14.47 3.05
C SER A 17 34.95 -13.87 1.65
N LEU A 18 34.26 -14.54 0.71
CA LEU A 18 34.12 -14.10 -0.69
C LEU A 18 33.08 -12.97 -0.86
N TRP A 19 32.05 -12.95 -0.03
CA TRP A 19 30.98 -11.95 -0.10
C TRP A 19 31.45 -10.56 0.34
N ILE A 20 32.29 -10.51 1.37
CA ILE A 20 32.83 -9.25 1.92
C ILE A 20 33.87 -8.62 0.98
N THR A 21 34.74 -9.42 0.38
CA THR A 21 35.76 -8.93 -0.58
C THR A 21 35.13 -8.39 -1.87
N THR A 22 34.04 -9.01 -2.34
CA THR A 22 33.32 -8.55 -3.53
C THR A 22 32.58 -7.23 -3.29
N ARG A 23 32.00 -7.03 -2.09
CA ARG A 23 31.31 -5.79 -1.72
C ARG A 23 32.25 -4.61 -1.52
N ILE A 24 33.47 -4.86 -1.03
CA ILE A 24 34.52 -3.84 -0.86
C ILE A 24 35.07 -3.41 -2.23
N ASN A 25 35.34 -4.34 -3.14
CA ASN A 25 35.81 -4.00 -4.49
C ASN A 25 34.78 -3.21 -5.30
N ASN A 26 33.48 -3.52 -5.16
CA ASN A 26 32.42 -2.76 -5.84
C ASN A 26 32.26 -1.32 -5.29
N ARG A 27 32.50 -1.09 -3.99
CA ARG A 27 32.46 0.26 -3.42
C ARG A 27 33.66 1.12 -3.82
N ILE A 28 34.85 0.52 -3.95
CA ILE A 28 36.06 1.22 -4.44
C ILE A 28 35.89 1.64 -5.90
N ARG A 29 35.20 0.82 -6.71
CA ARG A 29 34.94 1.10 -8.14
C ARG A 29 33.92 2.22 -8.37
N ASN A 30 33.11 2.57 -7.35
CA ASN A 30 32.01 3.52 -7.43
C ASN A 30 32.30 4.89 -6.74
N GLY A 31 33.53 5.16 -6.31
CA GLY A 31 33.97 6.51 -5.92
C GLY A 31 33.54 7.02 -4.53
N GLU A 32 33.13 6.15 -3.60
CA GLU A 32 32.81 6.57 -2.22
C GLU A 32 34.06 7.06 -1.44
N PRO A 33 33.95 8.10 -0.58
CA PRO A 33 35.09 8.67 0.15
C PRO A 33 35.70 7.71 1.18
N ARG A 34 37.04 7.74 1.27
CA ARG A 34 37.90 6.80 2.04
C ARG A 34 37.70 6.81 3.56
N SER A 35 36.90 7.71 4.13
CA SER A 35 36.66 7.82 5.58
C SER A 35 35.88 6.64 6.17
N THR A 36 35.10 5.91 5.35
CA THR A 36 34.25 4.79 5.80
C THR A 36 35.00 3.46 5.98
N LEU A 37 36.26 3.37 5.50
CA LEU A 37 37.06 2.14 5.53
C LEU A 37 37.76 1.87 6.88
N CYS A 38 37.73 2.82 7.83
CA CYS A 38 38.46 2.70 9.08
C CYS A 38 37.78 1.79 10.13
N PHE A 39 36.48 1.51 10.00
CA PHE A 39 35.73 0.72 10.97
C PHE A 39 35.90 -0.80 10.81
N CYS A 40 36.22 -1.31 9.61
CA CYS A 40 36.39 -2.75 9.39
C CYS A 40 37.74 -3.31 9.85
N PHE A 41 38.75 -2.47 10.10
CA PHE A 41 40.09 -2.93 10.49
C PHE A 41 40.20 -3.39 11.94
N LEU A 42 39.26 -3.03 12.82
CA LEU A 42 39.31 -3.41 14.23
C LEU A 42 38.86 -4.86 14.49
N PHE A 43 38.14 -5.50 13.57
CA PHE A 43 37.65 -6.88 13.77
C PHE A 43 38.67 -7.96 13.35
N PHE A 44 39.60 -7.65 12.43
CA PHE A 44 40.59 -8.62 11.94
C PHE A 44 41.88 -8.72 12.79
N ALA A 45 42.14 -7.74 13.65
CA ALA A 45 43.33 -7.74 14.51
C ALA A 45 43.25 -8.71 15.71
N PHE A 46 42.06 -9.26 16.01
CA PHE A 46 41.89 -10.13 17.19
C PHE A 46 42.19 -11.63 16.91
N LEU A 47 42.24 -12.05 15.64
CA LEU A 47 42.40 -13.47 15.25
C LEU A 47 43.77 -13.83 14.65
N SER A 48 44.60 -12.83 14.32
CA SER A 48 45.99 -13.08 13.92
C SER A 48 46.89 -12.81 15.12
N GLY A 49 47.55 -13.86 15.63
CA GLY A 49 48.42 -13.82 16.81
C GLY A 49 49.71 -13.00 16.63
N GLN A 50 49.62 -11.76 16.17
CA GLN A 50 50.75 -10.85 16.05
C GLN A 50 50.65 -9.72 17.06
N ARG A 51 51.62 -9.74 17.99
CA ARG A 51 52.13 -8.67 18.85
C ARG A 51 51.09 -7.89 19.66
N ARG A 52 51.15 -8.10 20.98
CA ARG A 52 50.51 -7.28 22.04
C ARG A 52 50.62 -5.78 21.73
N CYS A 53 49.59 -5.20 21.13
CA CYS A 53 49.40 -3.76 21.16
C CYS A 53 48.84 -3.42 22.54
N ARG A 54 49.66 -2.80 23.39
CA ARG A 54 49.28 -2.38 24.74
C ARG A 54 48.36 -1.16 24.61
N VAL A 55 47.08 -1.38 24.35
CA VAL A 55 46.07 -0.32 24.39
C VAL A 55 46.04 0.23 25.82
N ASN A 56 46.37 1.51 25.95
CA ASN A 56 46.46 2.19 27.24
C ASN A 56 45.07 2.22 27.90
N ARG A 57 44.95 1.73 29.14
CA ARG A 57 43.66 1.63 29.90
C ARG A 57 42.88 2.95 29.96
N ARG A 58 43.58 4.10 29.83
CA ARG A 58 42.99 5.44 29.76
C ARG A 58 42.12 5.68 28.51
N ASN A 59 42.44 5.06 27.37
CA ASN A 59 41.72 5.31 26.11
C ASN A 59 40.45 4.46 25.99
N LEU A 60 40.38 3.32 26.69
CA LEU A 60 39.16 2.50 26.73
C LEU A 60 38.07 3.14 27.61
N GLY A 61 38.48 3.78 28.71
CA GLY A 61 37.57 4.56 29.56
C GLY A 61 36.96 5.72 28.79
N ALA A 62 37.78 6.51 28.09
CA ALA A 62 37.30 7.64 27.28
C ALA A 62 36.36 7.22 26.14
N LEU A 63 36.58 6.06 25.53
CA LEU A 63 35.69 5.51 24.49
C LEU A 63 34.33 5.06 25.05
N VAL A 64 34.32 4.41 26.22
CA VAL A 64 33.07 4.00 26.89
C VAL A 64 32.30 5.22 27.42
N THR A 65 32.99 6.22 27.98
CA THR A 65 32.36 7.47 28.45
C THR A 65 31.85 8.32 27.29
N GLY A 66 32.53 8.33 26.14
CA GLY A 66 32.08 9.01 24.92
C GLY A 66 30.81 8.41 24.32
N SER A 67 30.66 7.08 24.36
CA SER A 67 29.43 6.41 23.89
C SER A 67 28.24 6.62 24.82
N ILE A 68 28.46 6.77 26.13
CA ILE A 68 27.39 6.98 27.13
C ILE A 68 26.90 8.45 27.14
N LEU A 69 27.76 9.41 26.80
CA LEU A 69 27.43 10.85 26.79
C LEU A 69 26.86 11.37 25.46
N SER A 70 26.69 10.52 24.46
CA SER A 70 26.09 10.89 23.17
C SER A 70 24.55 10.89 23.24
N GLY A 71 23.98 11.61 24.21
CA GLY A 71 22.52 11.69 24.41
C GLY A 71 21.75 12.27 23.22
N SER A 72 22.42 13.05 22.37
CA SER A 72 21.84 13.66 21.17
C SER A 72 21.53 12.66 20.04
N ALA A 73 22.08 11.44 20.11
CA ALA A 73 21.81 10.38 19.12
C ALA A 73 20.60 9.50 19.48
N TRP A 74 19.96 9.73 20.64
CA TRP A 74 18.82 8.94 21.13
C TRP A 74 17.47 9.61 20.85
N ALA A 75 17.46 10.86 20.38
CA ALA A 75 16.22 11.62 20.21
C ALA A 75 15.35 11.15 19.03
N ASP A 76 15.92 10.39 18.09
CA ASP A 76 15.26 10.01 16.83
C ASP A 76 15.29 8.49 16.54
N SER A 77 15.84 7.68 17.47
CA SER A 77 15.74 6.23 17.38
C SER A 77 14.56 5.76 18.23
N GLN A 78 13.35 5.70 17.65
CA GLN A 78 12.20 5.08 18.29
C GLN A 78 12.40 3.55 18.41
N LEU A 79 13.30 3.12 19.30
CA LEU A 79 13.59 1.69 19.57
C LEU A 79 12.64 1.08 20.60
N ASN A 80 11.75 1.88 21.16
CA ASN A 80 10.78 1.47 22.18
C ASN A 80 9.39 1.38 21.56
N LEU A 81 8.45 0.75 22.27
CA LEU A 81 7.03 0.84 21.93
C LEU A 81 6.58 2.30 21.93
N THR A 82 5.69 2.65 21.02
CA THR A 82 5.03 3.96 21.00
C THR A 82 4.19 4.10 22.26
N GLN A 83 4.30 5.25 22.94
CA GLN A 83 3.35 5.62 23.98
C GLN A 83 2.03 5.97 23.29
N GLY A 84 1.00 5.14 23.49
CA GLY A 84 -0.27 5.34 22.82
C GLY A 84 -1.11 6.46 23.43
N VAL A 85 -2.27 6.71 22.82
CA VAL A 85 -3.16 7.85 23.12
C VAL A 85 -4.41 7.46 23.90
N THR A 86 -4.64 6.16 24.12
CA THR A 86 -5.77 5.65 24.90
C THR A 86 -5.31 5.22 26.29
N GLU A 87 -6.23 5.15 27.24
CA GLU A 87 -5.90 4.70 28.60
C GLU A 87 -5.29 3.29 28.62
N ILE A 88 -5.89 2.36 27.88
CA ILE A 88 -5.37 0.99 27.70
C ILE A 88 -3.95 1.02 27.15
N SER A 89 -3.67 1.83 26.13
CA SER A 89 -2.34 1.88 25.52
C SER A 89 -1.26 2.40 26.47
N ARG A 90 -1.62 3.32 27.39
CA ARG A 90 -0.72 3.79 28.45
C ARG A 90 -0.43 2.68 29.47
N GLN A 91 -1.45 1.93 29.88
CA GLN A 91 -1.26 0.78 30.78
C GLN A 91 -0.39 -0.32 30.15
N VAL A 92 -0.60 -0.63 28.88
CA VAL A 92 0.23 -1.59 28.12
C VAL A 92 1.68 -1.11 28.03
N TYR A 93 1.90 0.17 27.77
CA TYR A 93 3.24 0.76 27.77
C TYR A 93 3.93 0.65 29.14
N ASP A 94 3.23 1.01 30.22
CA ASP A 94 3.78 0.95 31.58
C ASP A 94 4.12 -0.49 32.00
N LEU A 95 3.26 -1.45 31.66
CA LEU A 95 3.53 -2.88 31.84
C LEU A 95 4.76 -3.33 31.05
N HIS A 96 4.87 -2.92 29.79
CA HIS A 96 6.05 -3.22 28.97
C HIS A 96 7.32 -2.68 29.62
N MET A 97 7.32 -1.43 30.07
CA MET A 97 8.47 -0.81 30.72
C MET A 97 8.84 -1.48 32.04
N LEU A 98 7.86 -1.85 32.86
CA LEU A 98 8.07 -2.62 34.08
C LEU A 98 8.76 -3.96 33.78
N VAL A 99 8.23 -4.73 32.82
CA VAL A 99 8.77 -6.03 32.41
C VAL A 99 10.19 -5.85 31.85
N LEU A 100 10.40 -4.84 31.01
CA LEU A 100 11.70 -4.54 30.41
C LEU A 100 12.76 -4.22 31.47
N TYR A 101 12.43 -3.45 32.51
CA TYR A 101 13.34 -3.17 33.61
C TYR A 101 13.69 -4.41 34.42
N ILE A 102 12.71 -5.27 34.71
CA ILE A 102 12.93 -6.56 35.38
C ILE A 102 13.86 -7.45 34.55
N CYS A 103 13.58 -7.63 33.26
CA CYS A 103 14.40 -8.41 32.33
C CYS A 103 15.82 -7.84 32.23
N THR A 104 15.97 -6.52 32.18
CA THR A 104 17.27 -5.84 32.13
C THR A 104 18.07 -6.09 33.41
N ALA A 105 17.45 -5.97 34.58
CA ALA A 105 18.10 -6.24 35.86
C ALA A 105 18.56 -7.71 35.98
N ILE A 106 17.70 -8.67 35.58
CA ILE A 106 18.06 -10.09 35.53
C ILE A 106 19.22 -10.31 34.56
N GLY A 107 19.15 -9.72 33.37
CA GLY A 107 20.23 -9.76 32.38
C GLY A 107 21.56 -9.28 32.95
N ILE A 108 21.57 -8.12 33.62
CA ILE A 108 22.77 -7.59 34.29
C ILE A 108 23.33 -8.60 35.30
N VAL A 109 22.49 -9.19 36.14
CA VAL A 109 22.92 -10.16 37.17
C VAL A 109 23.53 -11.41 36.51
N VAL A 110 22.86 -11.99 35.52
CA VAL A 110 23.31 -13.20 34.81
C VAL A 110 24.61 -12.92 34.05
N PHE A 111 24.65 -11.85 33.24
CA PHE A 111 25.84 -11.48 32.49
C PHE A 111 27.01 -11.13 33.40
N ALA A 112 26.78 -10.42 34.51
CA ALA A 112 27.83 -10.13 35.49
C ALA A 112 28.41 -11.41 36.08
N ALA A 113 27.57 -12.37 36.48
CA ALA A 113 28.02 -13.66 37.00
C ALA A 113 28.80 -14.47 35.94
N MET A 114 28.32 -14.48 34.69
CA MET A 114 29.02 -15.13 33.57
C MET A 114 30.38 -14.47 33.27
N PHE A 115 30.42 -13.15 33.13
CA PHE A 115 31.67 -12.41 32.89
C PHE A 115 32.65 -12.56 34.04
N TRP A 116 32.16 -12.55 35.28
CA TRP A 116 32.96 -12.85 36.46
C TRP A 116 33.55 -14.25 36.39
N SER A 117 32.72 -15.26 36.11
CA SER A 117 33.17 -16.65 35.98
C SER A 117 34.24 -16.79 34.89
N MET A 118 34.01 -16.27 33.69
CA MET A 118 34.97 -16.31 32.59
C MET A 118 36.27 -15.54 32.89
N ALA A 119 36.19 -14.38 33.54
CA ALA A 119 37.36 -13.57 33.83
C ALA A 119 38.25 -14.18 34.93
N PHE A 120 37.64 -14.78 35.95
CA PHE A 120 38.35 -15.24 37.16
C PHE A 120 38.62 -16.74 37.18
N HIS A 121 37.77 -17.57 36.57
CA HIS A 121 37.89 -19.03 36.60
C HIS A 121 38.42 -19.63 35.28
N ARG A 122 38.93 -18.81 34.35
CA ARG A 122 39.54 -19.34 33.12
C ARG A 122 40.77 -20.19 33.41
N HIS A 123 40.92 -21.28 32.63
CA HIS A 123 42.04 -22.22 32.73
C HIS A 123 43.42 -21.55 32.67
N SER A 124 43.59 -20.50 31.85
CA SER A 124 44.88 -19.80 31.72
C SER A 124 45.36 -19.05 32.97
N LYS A 125 44.53 -18.94 34.02
CA LYS A 125 44.93 -18.44 35.34
C LYS A 125 45.39 -19.55 36.30
N GLY A 126 45.41 -20.81 35.87
CA GLY A 126 45.81 -21.94 36.72
C GLY A 126 44.81 -22.30 37.81
N VAL A 127 43.56 -21.88 37.67
CA VAL A 127 42.48 -22.19 38.63
C VAL A 127 42.14 -23.68 38.56
N LYS A 128 42.19 -24.37 39.71
CA LYS A 128 41.75 -25.77 39.82
C LYS A 128 40.22 -25.80 39.97
N PRO A 129 39.51 -26.68 39.23
CA PRO A 129 38.07 -26.83 39.38
C PRO A 129 37.68 -27.19 40.81
N ALA A 130 36.59 -26.62 41.31
CA ALA A 130 36.00 -27.03 42.57
C ALA A 130 35.31 -28.41 42.42
N THR A 131 35.13 -29.11 43.54
CA THR A 131 34.58 -30.49 43.58
C THR A 131 33.17 -30.56 44.16
N PHE A 132 32.49 -29.43 44.37
CA PHE A 132 31.08 -29.44 44.78
C PHE A 132 30.19 -29.79 43.58
N HIS A 133 29.05 -30.43 43.85
CA HIS A 133 28.12 -30.88 42.80
C HIS A 133 26.75 -30.19 42.88
N GLU A 134 26.30 -29.78 44.06
CA GLU A 134 24.97 -29.20 44.27
C GLU A 134 24.93 -28.26 45.48
N SER A 135 23.86 -27.47 45.57
CA SER A 135 23.55 -26.70 46.76
C SER A 135 22.05 -26.50 46.86
N THR A 136 21.39 -27.31 47.67
CA THR A 136 19.93 -27.23 47.89
C THR A 136 19.48 -25.82 48.30
N LYS A 137 20.31 -25.09 49.06
CA LYS A 137 20.01 -23.70 49.44
C LYS A 137 19.98 -22.74 48.25
N VAL A 138 20.96 -22.83 47.36
CA VAL A 138 21.01 -22.02 46.13
C VAL A 138 19.89 -22.42 45.20
N GLU A 139 19.60 -23.72 45.12
CA GLU A 139 18.51 -24.26 44.32
C GLU A 139 17.13 -23.78 44.75
N MET A 140 16.86 -23.76 46.06
CA MET A 140 15.63 -23.18 46.59
C MET A 140 15.55 -21.68 46.29
N LEU A 141 16.66 -20.95 46.42
CA LEU A 141 16.68 -19.50 46.22
C LEU A 141 16.41 -19.13 44.75
N TRP A 142 17.08 -19.75 43.79
CA TRP A 142 16.87 -19.46 42.37
C TRP A 142 15.56 -20.01 41.83
N THR A 143 14.83 -20.82 42.61
CA THR A 143 13.50 -21.31 42.24
C THR A 143 12.44 -20.37 42.82
N ALA A 144 12.58 -19.99 44.09
CA ALA A 144 11.64 -19.10 44.76
C ALA A 144 11.66 -17.67 44.18
N ILE A 145 12.83 -17.12 43.86
CA ILE A 145 12.93 -15.74 43.34
C ILE A 145 12.17 -15.58 42.00
N PRO A 146 12.38 -16.41 40.95
CA PRO A 146 11.59 -16.31 39.72
C PRO A 146 10.09 -16.46 39.94
N ILE A 147 9.66 -17.37 40.83
CA ILE A 147 8.23 -17.54 41.15
C ILE A 147 7.65 -16.23 41.71
N LEU A 148 8.33 -15.60 42.67
CA LEU A 148 7.88 -14.34 43.26
C LEU A 148 7.83 -13.20 42.23
N ILE A 149 8.83 -13.12 41.35
CA ILE A 149 8.87 -12.14 40.25
C ILE A 149 7.66 -12.33 39.34
N LEU A 150 7.38 -13.56 38.88
CA LEU A 150 6.26 -13.84 37.99
C LEU A 150 4.91 -13.51 38.64
N ILE A 151 4.69 -13.88 39.91
CA ILE A 151 3.46 -13.55 40.63
C ILE A 151 3.27 -12.03 40.72
N SER A 152 4.33 -11.27 41.01
CA SER A 152 4.24 -9.81 41.11
C SER A 152 3.88 -9.14 39.79
N MET A 153 4.32 -9.70 38.66
CA MET A 153 4.02 -9.19 37.32
C MET A 153 2.63 -9.60 36.82
N ALA A 154 2.12 -10.76 37.27
CA ALA A 154 0.84 -11.29 36.83
C ALA A 154 -0.35 -10.41 37.27
N VAL A 155 -0.33 -9.87 38.50
CA VAL A 155 -1.46 -9.08 39.04
C VAL A 155 -1.81 -7.85 38.18
N PRO A 156 -0.90 -6.90 37.90
CA PRO A 156 -1.23 -5.74 37.08
C PRO A 156 -1.52 -6.12 35.62
N ALA A 157 -0.88 -7.18 35.09
CA ALA A 157 -1.14 -7.68 33.75
C ALA A 157 -2.57 -8.24 33.61
N THR A 158 -3.05 -9.01 34.58
CA THR A 158 -4.42 -9.55 34.58
C THR A 158 -5.48 -8.45 34.69
N SER A 159 -5.26 -7.42 35.51
CA SER A 159 -6.21 -6.29 35.60
C SER A 159 -6.34 -5.58 34.25
N THR A 160 -5.21 -5.26 33.62
CA THR A 160 -5.19 -4.59 32.31
C THR A 160 -5.86 -5.45 31.24
N LEU A 161 -5.63 -6.76 31.26
CA LEU A 161 -6.26 -7.69 30.32
C LEU A 161 -7.79 -7.73 30.49
N ILE A 162 -8.30 -7.72 31.72
CA ILE A 162 -9.75 -7.69 31.98
C ILE A 162 -10.36 -6.39 31.44
N ASP A 163 -9.71 -5.25 31.64
CA ASP A 163 -10.18 -3.96 31.13
C ASP A 163 -10.16 -3.93 29.59
N MET A 164 -9.12 -4.51 28.97
CA MET A 164 -9.02 -4.65 27.50
C MET A 164 -10.14 -5.51 26.90
N GLU A 165 -10.54 -6.58 27.56
CA GLU A 165 -11.56 -7.53 27.04
C GLU A 165 -13.01 -7.11 27.37
N ASN A 166 -13.20 -6.02 28.13
CA ASN A 166 -14.53 -5.52 28.46
C ASN A 166 -15.13 -4.73 27.29
N ASN A 167 -15.94 -5.39 26.46
CA ASN A 167 -16.59 -4.80 25.28
C ASN A 167 -17.99 -4.21 25.56
N ASP A 168 -18.45 -4.20 26.81
CA ASP A 168 -19.81 -3.76 27.18
C ASP A 168 -20.01 -2.23 27.01
N ASP A 169 -21.27 -1.78 26.95
CA ASP A 169 -21.67 -0.36 26.98
C ASP A 169 -21.01 0.53 25.91
N ALA A 170 -20.89 0.02 24.67
CA ALA A 170 -20.35 0.80 23.55
C ALA A 170 -21.33 1.87 23.06
N ASP A 171 -20.82 3.08 22.79
CA ASP A 171 -21.58 4.18 22.20
C ASP A 171 -21.80 3.97 20.68
N ILE A 172 -20.83 3.35 20.01
CA ILE A 172 -20.81 3.12 18.56
C ILE A 172 -20.31 1.71 18.30
N THR A 173 -20.95 1.00 17.37
CA THR A 173 -20.46 -0.30 16.86
C THR A 173 -20.12 -0.21 15.39
N VAL A 174 -18.88 -0.57 15.05
CA VAL A 174 -18.38 -0.66 13.66
C VAL A 174 -17.93 -2.08 13.39
N GLN A 175 -18.48 -2.73 12.36
CA GLN A 175 -17.91 -3.94 11.82
C GLN A 175 -16.75 -3.60 10.89
N ILE A 176 -15.67 -4.35 11.07
CA ILE A 176 -14.45 -4.26 10.28
C ILE A 176 -14.27 -5.61 9.60
N THR A 177 -14.28 -5.61 8.28
CA THR A 177 -14.05 -6.83 7.49
C THR A 177 -12.75 -6.70 6.70
N GLY A 178 -11.82 -7.63 6.92
CA GLY A 178 -10.61 -7.75 6.12
C GLY A 178 -10.88 -8.43 4.77
N SER A 179 -10.26 -7.93 3.71
CA SER A 179 -10.21 -8.58 2.39
C SER A 179 -8.85 -8.33 1.74
N GLN A 180 -8.43 -9.14 0.78
CA GLN A 180 -7.18 -8.96 0.04
C GLN A 180 -7.30 -7.78 -0.95
N TRP A 181 -6.61 -6.65 -0.78
CA TRP A 181 -5.84 -6.15 0.38
C TRP A 181 -6.37 -4.77 0.78
N LYS A 182 -7.46 -4.76 1.55
CA LYS A 182 -8.26 -3.59 1.92
C LYS A 182 -9.12 -3.87 3.15
N TRP A 183 -9.69 -2.82 3.72
CA TRP A 183 -10.59 -2.92 4.87
C TRP A 183 -11.97 -2.40 4.53
N HIS A 184 -13.01 -3.14 4.89
CA HIS A 184 -14.39 -2.69 4.81
C HIS A 184 -14.88 -2.28 6.19
N TYR A 185 -15.51 -1.11 6.29
CA TYR A 185 -16.10 -0.60 7.52
C TYR A 185 -17.60 -0.51 7.37
N LYS A 186 -18.36 -1.09 8.29
CA LYS A 186 -19.83 -0.96 8.39
C LYS A 186 -20.25 -0.43 9.76
N TYR A 187 -20.94 0.71 9.79
CA TYR A 187 -21.50 1.33 10.99
C TYR A 187 -22.96 0.87 11.14
N PHE A 188 -23.30 0.26 12.27
CA PHE A 188 -24.57 -0.47 12.43
C PHE A 188 -25.82 0.40 12.45
N ASP A 189 -25.73 1.61 13.01
CA ASP A 189 -26.91 2.46 13.29
C ASP A 189 -26.98 3.70 12.38
N GLN A 190 -26.12 3.77 11.37
CA GLN A 190 -25.93 4.98 10.56
C GLN A 190 -26.08 4.72 9.05
N ASP A 191 -26.41 3.50 8.63
CA ASP A 191 -26.40 3.05 7.23
C ASP A 191 -25.09 3.42 6.51
N ILE A 192 -24.00 3.47 7.29
CA ILE A 192 -22.57 3.65 7.05
C ILE A 192 -21.78 2.48 6.47
N GLU A 193 -21.43 2.35 5.18
CA GLU A 193 -20.37 1.38 4.83
C GLU A 193 -19.45 1.82 3.69
N PHE A 194 -18.19 1.39 3.70
CA PHE A 194 -17.25 1.67 2.61
C PHE A 194 -16.00 0.80 2.71
N TYR A 195 -15.35 0.60 1.56
CA TYR A 195 -14.00 0.06 1.49
C TYR A 195 -12.96 1.18 1.62
N SER A 196 -11.85 0.85 2.26
CA SER A 196 -10.67 1.66 2.50
C SER A 196 -9.46 0.94 1.91
N VAL A 197 -8.80 1.61 0.97
CA VAL A 197 -7.66 1.07 0.19
C VAL A 197 -6.46 2.00 0.32
N LEU A 198 -5.26 1.46 0.09
CA LEU A 198 -4.03 2.23 0.04
C LEU A 198 -4.11 3.36 -0.99
N SER A 199 -3.83 4.60 -0.57
CA SER A 199 -3.79 5.76 -1.47
C SER A 199 -2.39 6.12 -1.98
N THR A 200 -1.34 5.44 -1.49
CA THR A 200 0.02 5.65 -2.00
C THR A 200 0.08 5.28 -3.49
N PRO A 201 0.54 6.17 -4.38
CA PRO A 201 0.67 5.88 -5.81
C PRO A 201 1.59 4.70 -6.11
N ARG A 202 1.22 3.88 -7.10
CA ARG A 202 1.96 2.67 -7.51
C ARG A 202 3.41 2.98 -7.90
N GLU A 203 3.67 4.14 -8.52
CA GLU A 203 5.03 4.52 -8.92
C GLU A 203 5.99 4.72 -7.72
N GLN A 204 5.46 4.91 -6.51
CA GLN A 204 6.28 5.05 -5.30
C GLN A 204 6.79 3.70 -4.77
N TYR A 205 6.12 2.58 -5.09
CA TYR A 205 6.43 1.28 -4.47
C TYR A 205 6.71 0.11 -5.43
N GLU A 206 6.26 0.14 -6.69
CA GLU A 206 6.44 -1.00 -7.60
C GLU A 206 7.86 -1.13 -8.16
N ASN A 207 8.66 -0.04 -8.17
CA ASN A 207 10.08 -0.01 -8.57
C ASN A 207 10.39 -0.77 -9.88
N LEU A 208 9.50 -0.72 -10.87
CA LEU A 208 9.55 -1.58 -12.07
C LEU A 208 10.76 -1.32 -12.99
N ASP A 209 11.34 -0.12 -12.95
CA ASP A 209 12.44 0.31 -13.82
C ASP A 209 13.71 0.72 -13.05
N GLY A 210 13.77 0.43 -11.75
CA GLY A 210 14.86 0.86 -10.88
C GLY A 210 14.79 2.35 -10.47
N SER A 211 13.72 3.06 -10.84
CA SER A 211 13.36 4.36 -10.29
C SER A 211 12.19 4.22 -9.31
N SER A 212 12.20 5.01 -8.25
CA SER A 212 11.07 5.16 -7.32
C SER A 212 10.67 6.62 -7.30
N ALA A 213 9.38 6.92 -7.48
CA ALA A 213 8.89 8.27 -7.25
C ALA A 213 9.22 8.74 -5.81
N ALA A 214 9.23 10.05 -5.59
CA ALA A 214 9.48 10.61 -4.28
C ALA A 214 8.44 10.10 -3.27
N LYS A 215 8.89 9.60 -2.13
CA LYS A 215 8.04 9.04 -1.10
C LYS A 215 7.58 10.14 -0.15
N GLY A 216 6.28 10.17 0.13
CA GLY A 216 5.70 11.06 1.14
C GLY A 216 6.10 10.65 2.57
N GLU A 217 5.80 11.53 3.53
CA GLU A 217 6.04 11.28 4.96
C GLU A 217 5.35 10.00 5.46
N HIS A 218 4.11 9.77 5.01
CA HIS A 218 3.28 8.64 5.40
C HIS A 218 3.20 7.57 4.31
N TYR A 219 4.30 7.36 3.58
CA TYR A 219 4.43 6.33 2.56
C TYR A 219 3.94 4.96 3.07
N LEU A 220 3.01 4.34 2.34
CA LEU A 220 2.33 3.07 2.68
C LEU A 220 1.44 3.09 3.93
N LEU A 221 1.13 4.27 4.47
CA LEU A 221 0.32 4.44 5.68
C LEU A 221 -0.91 5.32 5.47
N GLU A 222 -1.20 5.71 4.23
CA GLU A 222 -2.38 6.51 3.86
C GLU A 222 -3.42 5.66 3.13
N VAL A 223 -4.69 6.03 3.34
CA VAL A 223 -5.83 5.42 2.66
C VAL A 223 -6.64 6.48 1.92
N ASP A 224 -7.51 6.04 1.01
CA ASP A 224 -8.48 6.90 0.32
C ASP A 224 -9.60 7.36 1.27
N LYS A 225 -10.10 6.45 2.12
CA LYS A 225 -11.21 6.68 3.05
C LYS A 225 -10.85 6.21 4.46
N PRO A 226 -10.59 7.13 5.41
CA PRO A 226 -10.29 6.76 6.78
C PRO A 226 -11.56 6.31 7.52
N LEU A 227 -11.39 5.44 8.52
CA LEU A 227 -12.43 5.17 9.52
C LEU A 227 -12.61 6.42 10.38
N VAL A 228 -13.83 6.95 10.50
CA VAL A 228 -14.10 8.18 11.27
C VAL A 228 -14.81 7.84 12.58
N ILE A 229 -14.25 8.27 13.71
CA ILE A 229 -14.86 8.06 15.03
C ILE A 229 -14.82 9.34 15.87
N PRO A 230 -15.75 9.56 16.82
CA PRO A 230 -15.68 10.68 17.73
C PRO A 230 -14.74 10.41 18.91
N VAL A 231 -14.11 11.46 19.43
CA VAL A 231 -13.40 11.45 20.71
C VAL A 231 -14.34 11.13 21.88
N ASN A 232 -13.78 10.66 22.99
CA ASN A 232 -14.46 10.45 24.28
C ASN A 232 -15.63 9.46 24.27
N LYS A 233 -15.83 8.75 23.17
CA LYS A 233 -16.84 7.70 23.00
C LYS A 233 -16.19 6.32 22.94
N LYS A 234 -16.84 5.33 23.54
CA LYS A 234 -16.41 3.93 23.47
C LYS A 234 -16.89 3.36 22.14
N VAL A 235 -15.96 3.07 21.23
CA VAL A 235 -16.23 2.45 19.94
C VAL A 235 -15.90 0.98 20.02
N ARG A 236 -16.89 0.12 19.78
CA ARG A 236 -16.72 -1.33 19.66
C ARG A 236 -16.51 -1.71 18.20
N PHE A 237 -15.52 -2.55 17.97
CA PHE A 237 -15.17 -3.11 16.68
C PHE A 237 -15.58 -4.58 16.62
N LEU A 238 -16.35 -4.95 15.59
CA LEU A 238 -16.69 -6.33 15.26
C LEU A 238 -15.83 -6.77 14.08
N ILE A 239 -14.77 -7.51 14.34
CA ILE A 239 -13.66 -7.73 13.41
C ILE A 239 -13.78 -9.14 12.81
N THR A 240 -13.85 -9.23 11.48
CA THR A 240 -13.98 -10.48 10.72
C THR A 240 -13.27 -10.38 9.36
N SER A 241 -13.34 -11.42 8.54
CA SER A 241 -12.74 -11.46 7.20
C SER A 241 -13.62 -12.21 6.20
N ASP A 242 -13.59 -11.76 4.94
CA ASP A 242 -14.28 -12.39 3.81
C ASP A 242 -13.44 -13.47 3.11
N ASP A 243 -12.12 -13.52 3.35
CA ASP A 243 -11.19 -14.40 2.61
C ASP A 243 -10.20 -15.18 3.48
N VAL A 244 -9.06 -14.59 3.84
CA VAL A 244 -7.97 -15.17 4.63
C VAL A 244 -7.88 -14.47 5.97
N ILE A 245 -6.98 -14.92 6.85
CA ILE A 245 -6.77 -14.24 8.13
C ILE A 245 -6.04 -12.91 7.88
N HIS A 246 -6.57 -11.83 8.47
CA HIS A 246 -5.91 -10.53 8.60
C HIS A 246 -5.80 -10.16 10.08
N SER A 247 -5.20 -9.02 10.41
CA SER A 247 -5.23 -8.52 11.79
C SER A 247 -5.29 -7.01 11.81
N TRP A 248 -6.34 -6.46 12.39
CA TRP A 248 -6.58 -5.02 12.46
C TRP A 248 -5.79 -4.45 13.64
N TRP A 249 -4.77 -3.62 13.35
CA TRP A 249 -3.85 -3.10 14.36
C TRP A 249 -3.66 -1.60 14.26
N ILE A 250 -4.04 -0.88 15.32
CA ILE A 250 -3.66 0.52 15.54
C ILE A 250 -2.73 0.60 16.75
N PRO A 251 -1.40 0.74 16.56
CA PRO A 251 -0.44 0.79 17.67
C PRO A 251 -0.77 1.87 18.71
N ALA A 252 -1.20 3.06 18.24
CA ALA A 252 -1.55 4.18 19.11
C ALA A 252 -2.71 3.88 20.07
N PHE A 253 -3.57 2.91 19.75
CA PHE A 253 -4.69 2.52 20.60
C PHE A 253 -4.38 1.28 21.45
N ALA A 254 -3.26 0.60 21.20
CA ALA A 254 -2.97 -0.74 21.69
C ALA A 254 -4.07 -1.78 21.37
N VAL A 255 -4.78 -1.57 20.26
CA VAL A 255 -5.80 -2.50 19.76
C VAL A 255 -5.21 -3.29 18.60
N LYS A 256 -5.06 -4.60 18.80
CA LYS A 256 -4.69 -5.57 17.77
C LYS A 256 -5.62 -6.76 17.88
N GLN A 257 -6.43 -7.01 16.86
CA GLN A 257 -7.34 -8.15 16.85
C GLN A 257 -7.38 -8.79 15.47
N ASP A 258 -7.34 -10.12 15.46
CA ASP A 258 -7.33 -10.87 14.22
C ASP A 258 -8.72 -10.88 13.58
N ALA A 259 -8.74 -10.79 12.26
CA ALA A 259 -9.91 -10.82 11.38
C ALA A 259 -9.99 -12.21 10.76
N ASN A 260 -10.86 -13.06 11.31
CA ASN A 260 -10.88 -14.49 11.01
C ASN A 260 -12.12 -14.84 10.18
N PRO A 261 -11.97 -15.48 9.01
CA PRO A 261 -13.12 -15.94 8.24
C PRO A 261 -14.01 -16.87 9.05
N GLY A 262 -15.31 -16.58 9.10
CA GLY A 262 -16.31 -17.37 9.83
C GLY A 262 -16.41 -17.10 11.34
N PHE A 263 -15.63 -16.15 11.89
CA PHE A 263 -15.72 -15.71 13.28
C PHE A 263 -15.78 -14.19 13.36
N ILE A 264 -16.50 -13.68 14.37
CA ILE A 264 -16.49 -12.25 14.70
C ILE A 264 -15.76 -12.12 16.03
N ASN A 265 -14.63 -11.41 16.01
CA ASN A 265 -13.91 -11.03 17.21
C ASN A 265 -14.32 -9.62 17.62
N GLU A 266 -14.26 -9.34 18.92
CA GLU A 266 -14.57 -8.00 19.45
C GLU A 266 -13.29 -7.33 19.94
N ALA A 267 -13.22 -6.03 19.74
CA ALA A 267 -12.25 -5.15 20.39
C ALA A 267 -12.91 -3.78 20.60
N TRP A 268 -12.32 -2.93 21.42
CA TRP A 268 -12.85 -1.58 21.60
C TRP A 268 -11.74 -0.55 21.76
N THR A 269 -12.09 0.71 21.52
CA THR A 269 -11.23 1.85 21.83
C THR A 269 -12.04 3.01 22.39
N LYS A 270 -11.38 3.86 23.16
CA LYS A 270 -11.85 5.20 23.54
C LYS A 270 -10.67 6.15 23.43
N VAL A 271 -10.76 7.10 22.51
CA VAL A 271 -9.68 8.02 22.19
C VAL A 271 -10.01 9.39 22.80
N ASP A 272 -9.05 9.94 23.54
CA ASP A 272 -9.28 11.16 24.33
C ASP A 272 -9.10 12.44 23.49
N GLU A 273 -8.25 12.38 22.46
CA GLU A 273 -7.82 13.54 21.67
C GLU A 273 -8.15 13.38 20.18
N PRO A 274 -8.59 14.44 19.48
CA PRO A 274 -8.77 14.39 18.03
C PRO A 274 -7.43 14.22 17.30
N GLY A 275 -7.45 13.54 16.15
CA GLY A 275 -6.27 13.36 15.34
C GLY A 275 -6.36 12.21 14.34
N ILE A 276 -5.33 12.10 13.51
CA ILE A 276 -5.19 11.01 12.54
C ILE A 276 -4.25 9.95 13.10
N TYR A 277 -4.77 8.73 13.25
CA TYR A 277 -4.03 7.59 13.78
C TYR A 277 -3.87 6.53 12.71
N ARG A 278 -2.66 5.99 12.58
CA ARG A 278 -2.29 5.06 11.51
C ARG A 278 -1.96 3.69 12.07
N GLY A 279 -2.27 2.67 11.28
CA GLY A 279 -1.99 1.28 11.57
C GLY A 279 -1.83 0.47 10.30
N GLN A 280 -1.60 -0.83 10.47
CA GLN A 280 -1.33 -1.75 9.36
C GLN A 280 -1.92 -3.13 9.66
N CYS A 281 -2.10 -3.94 8.62
CA CYS A 281 -2.39 -5.35 8.82
C CYS A 281 -1.23 -6.05 9.55
N ALA A 282 -1.53 -6.77 10.62
CA ALA A 282 -0.54 -7.43 11.48
C ALA A 282 -0.51 -8.96 11.34
N GLU A 283 -1.18 -9.53 10.34
CA GLU A 283 -1.16 -10.97 10.03
C GLU A 283 -0.89 -11.19 8.53
N LEU A 284 0.00 -12.12 8.20
CA LEU A 284 0.45 -12.34 6.82
C LEU A 284 -0.72 -12.84 5.94
N CYS A 285 -1.25 -11.96 5.10
CA CYS A 285 -2.45 -12.22 4.30
C CYS A 285 -2.21 -12.32 2.79
N GLY A 286 -0.95 -12.43 2.35
CA GLY A 286 -0.59 -12.67 0.95
C GLY A 286 0.40 -11.67 0.36
N LYS A 287 0.43 -11.60 -0.99
CA LYS A 287 1.41 -10.82 -1.76
C LYS A 287 1.47 -9.35 -1.32
N ASP A 288 0.33 -8.71 -1.17
CA ASP A 288 0.27 -7.28 -0.85
C ASP A 288 -0.04 -7.00 0.63
N HIS A 289 0.33 -7.93 1.53
CA HIS A 289 0.17 -7.77 2.99
C HIS A 289 0.70 -6.43 3.53
N GLY A 290 1.83 -5.94 2.99
CA GLY A 290 2.41 -4.65 3.39
C GLY A 290 1.72 -3.40 2.82
N PHE A 291 0.63 -3.56 2.05
CA PHE A 291 -0.04 -2.51 1.28
C PHE A 291 -1.52 -2.34 1.65
N MET A 292 -1.93 -2.78 2.84
CA MET A 292 -3.29 -2.56 3.36
C MET A 292 -3.26 -1.82 4.72
N PRO A 293 -2.91 -0.52 4.71
CA PRO A 293 -2.87 0.28 5.92
C PRO A 293 -4.28 0.56 6.47
N ILE A 294 -4.30 1.10 7.68
CA ILE A 294 -5.49 1.54 8.38
C ILE A 294 -5.26 3.00 8.76
N VAL A 295 -6.23 3.86 8.50
CA VAL A 295 -6.26 5.23 9.03
C VAL A 295 -7.56 5.44 9.79
N VAL A 296 -7.45 5.95 11.01
CA VAL A 296 -8.57 6.37 11.85
C VAL A 296 -8.50 7.87 12.04
N ASP A 297 -9.52 8.57 11.55
CA ASP A 297 -9.75 9.99 11.75
C ASP A 297 -10.64 10.18 12.98
N VAL A 298 -10.03 10.58 14.09
CA VAL A 298 -10.72 10.82 15.34
C VAL A 298 -11.10 12.30 15.39
N ARG A 299 -12.40 12.57 15.41
CA ARG A 299 -12.95 13.92 15.33
C ARG A 299 -13.59 14.35 16.65
N SER A 300 -13.80 15.67 16.79
CA SER A 300 -14.69 16.17 17.84
C SER A 300 -16.10 15.62 17.65
N GLU A 301 -16.92 15.53 18.71
CA GLU A 301 -18.31 15.07 18.57
C GLU A 301 -19.11 15.93 17.57
N ALA A 302 -18.84 17.24 17.51
CA ALA A 302 -19.50 18.15 16.57
C ALA A 302 -19.10 17.87 15.11
N ASP A 303 -17.80 17.70 14.85
CA ASP A 303 -17.30 17.41 13.50
C ASP A 303 -17.69 16.00 13.03
N TYR A 304 -17.80 15.05 13.95
CA TYR A 304 -18.35 13.72 13.68
C TYR A 304 -19.83 13.80 13.28
N ALA A 305 -20.64 14.58 14.00
CA ALA A 305 -22.04 14.79 13.65
C ALA A 305 -22.23 15.50 12.30
N LEU A 306 -21.33 16.42 11.93
CA LEU A 306 -21.31 17.03 10.60
C LEU A 306 -20.96 16.00 9.53
N TRP A 307 -19.93 15.20 9.78
CA TRP A 307 -19.52 14.11 8.87
C TRP A 307 -20.66 13.12 8.63
N LEU A 308 -21.42 12.72 9.66
CA LEU A 308 -22.59 11.84 9.50
C LEU A 308 -23.61 12.42 8.52
N LYS A 309 -23.94 13.71 8.63
CA LYS A 309 -24.88 14.38 7.72
C LYS A 309 -24.36 14.46 6.29
N GLU A 310 -23.06 14.69 6.12
CA GLU A 310 -22.41 14.66 4.81
C GLU A 310 -22.51 13.26 4.19
N GLN A 311 -22.27 12.21 4.97
CA GLN A 311 -22.43 10.84 4.50
C GLN A 311 -23.88 10.51 4.13
N GLU A 312 -24.86 10.90 4.94
CA GLU A 312 -26.29 10.74 4.63
C GLU A 312 -26.64 11.37 3.27
N MET A 313 -26.14 12.58 3.02
CA MET A 313 -26.37 13.28 1.76
C MET A 313 -25.70 12.57 0.57
N LEU A 314 -24.45 12.11 0.72
CA LEU A 314 -23.74 11.38 -0.33
C LEU A 314 -24.43 10.05 -0.67
N ILE A 315 -24.91 9.32 0.33
CA ILE A 315 -25.67 8.08 0.14
C ILE A 315 -26.96 8.35 -0.66
N ALA A 316 -27.70 9.40 -0.28
CA ALA A 316 -28.92 9.78 -0.98
C ALA A 316 -28.65 10.17 -2.45
N GLN A 317 -27.55 10.88 -2.71
CA GLN A 317 -27.14 11.24 -4.07
C GLN A 317 -26.71 10.02 -4.89
N ALA A 318 -25.92 9.11 -4.30
CA ALA A 318 -25.51 7.87 -4.95
C ALA A 318 -26.72 6.99 -5.30
N ALA A 319 -27.69 6.85 -4.40
CA ALA A 319 -28.93 6.11 -4.65
C ALA A 319 -29.75 6.73 -5.79
N ALA A 320 -29.81 8.07 -5.86
CA ALA A 320 -30.48 8.77 -6.96
C ALA A 320 -29.76 8.57 -8.29
N ALA A 321 -28.42 8.62 -8.30
CA ALA A 321 -27.60 8.39 -9.49
C ALA A 321 -27.72 6.96 -9.99
N GLU A 322 -27.71 5.96 -9.10
CA GLU A 322 -27.91 4.56 -9.45
C GLU A 322 -29.30 4.35 -10.07
N LYS A 323 -30.35 4.92 -9.47
CA LYS A 323 -31.70 4.84 -10.04
C LYS A 323 -31.78 5.48 -11.43
N ALA A 324 -31.06 6.57 -11.67
CA ALA A 324 -30.98 7.18 -12.98
C ALA A 324 -30.24 6.29 -13.99
N SER A 325 -29.16 5.62 -13.55
CA SER A 325 -28.32 4.72 -14.35
C SER A 325 -29.14 3.56 -14.94
N LEU A 326 -30.10 3.03 -14.19
CA LEU A 326 -30.98 1.94 -14.63
C LEU A 326 -31.81 2.26 -15.88
N SER A 327 -32.05 3.55 -16.14
CA SER A 327 -32.84 4.00 -17.30
C SER A 327 -31.99 4.65 -18.39
N ALA A 328 -30.70 4.86 -18.14
CA ALA A 328 -29.78 5.47 -19.07
C ALA A 328 -28.99 4.39 -19.83
N GLU A 329 -28.88 4.53 -21.14
CA GLU A 329 -28.01 3.69 -21.96
C GLU A 329 -26.63 4.37 -22.06
N ALA A 330 -25.59 3.68 -21.59
CA ALA A 330 -24.21 4.12 -21.74
C ALA A 330 -23.66 3.65 -23.10
N SER A 331 -22.88 4.52 -23.75
CA SER A 331 -22.27 4.18 -25.03
C SER A 331 -21.15 3.14 -24.87
N MET A 332 -20.85 2.40 -25.94
CA MET A 332 -19.75 1.42 -25.92
C MET A 332 -18.41 2.10 -25.57
N ASP A 333 -18.13 3.26 -26.14
CA ASP A 333 -16.88 3.99 -25.87
C ASP A 333 -16.76 4.41 -24.40
N GLU A 334 -17.87 4.90 -23.82
CA GLU A 334 -17.94 5.26 -22.41
C GLU A 334 -17.73 4.05 -21.49
N LEU A 335 -18.41 2.93 -21.77
CA LEU A 335 -18.27 1.68 -21.01
C LEU A 335 -16.85 1.11 -21.11
N MET A 336 -16.23 1.17 -22.29
CA MET A 336 -14.86 0.72 -22.49
C MET A 336 -13.85 1.57 -21.72
N GLN A 337 -13.99 2.90 -21.73
CA GLN A 337 -13.10 3.80 -21.00
C GLN A 337 -13.22 3.63 -19.48
N LEU A 338 -14.45 3.65 -18.97
CA LEU A 338 -14.70 3.46 -17.54
C LEU A 338 -14.28 2.05 -17.09
N GLY A 339 -14.62 1.03 -17.89
CA GLY A 339 -14.30 -0.36 -17.60
C GLY A 339 -12.79 -0.62 -17.58
N GLU A 340 -12.02 -0.01 -18.49
CA GLU A 340 -10.56 -0.10 -18.50
C GLU A 340 -9.94 0.46 -17.22
N GLN A 341 -10.38 1.65 -16.80
CA GLN A 341 -9.88 2.31 -15.59
C GLN A 341 -10.15 1.44 -14.35
N LEU A 342 -11.38 0.96 -14.20
CA LEU A 342 -11.78 0.10 -13.10
C LEU A 342 -11.04 -1.24 -13.13
N TYR A 343 -10.86 -1.84 -14.32
CA TYR A 343 -10.13 -3.09 -14.49
C TYR A 343 -8.67 -2.95 -14.08
N ILE A 344 -7.97 -1.91 -14.55
CA ILE A 344 -6.57 -1.67 -14.22
C ILE A 344 -6.39 -1.45 -12.72
N ALA A 345 -7.32 -0.70 -12.10
CA ALA A 345 -7.27 -0.39 -10.69
C ALA A 345 -7.56 -1.62 -9.79
N ASN A 346 -8.49 -2.49 -10.17
CA ASN A 346 -9.05 -3.49 -9.24
C ASN A 346 -8.83 -4.95 -9.68
N CYS A 347 -8.80 -5.22 -10.97
CA CYS A 347 -8.78 -6.58 -11.51
C CYS A 347 -7.36 -7.01 -11.95
N ALA A 348 -6.55 -6.07 -12.45
CA ALA A 348 -5.27 -6.36 -13.09
C ALA A 348 -4.21 -6.94 -12.14
N ALA A 349 -4.32 -6.74 -10.83
CA ALA A 349 -3.41 -7.36 -9.86
C ALA A 349 -3.45 -8.91 -9.93
N CYS A 350 -4.63 -9.47 -10.14
CA CYS A 350 -4.85 -10.92 -10.27
C CYS A 350 -4.89 -11.37 -11.73
N HIS A 351 -5.59 -10.61 -12.59
CA HIS A 351 -5.83 -11.00 -13.98
C HIS A 351 -4.79 -10.47 -14.98
N GLN A 352 -3.81 -9.71 -14.51
CA GLN A 352 -2.80 -9.00 -15.31
C GLN A 352 -3.42 -7.93 -16.23
N ILE A 353 -2.66 -6.89 -16.57
CA ILE A 353 -3.15 -5.79 -17.42
C ILE A 353 -3.60 -6.30 -18.81
N ASN A 354 -2.99 -7.38 -19.29
CA ASN A 354 -3.29 -8.02 -20.57
C ASN A 354 -4.36 -9.14 -20.49
N GLY A 355 -5.01 -9.32 -19.33
CA GLY A 355 -6.02 -10.35 -19.12
C GLY A 355 -5.49 -11.78 -19.10
N ALA A 356 -4.17 -12.00 -19.03
CA ALA A 356 -3.58 -13.35 -19.10
C ALA A 356 -3.68 -14.16 -17.80
N GLY A 357 -4.00 -13.51 -16.68
CA GLY A 357 -4.02 -14.14 -15.37
C GLY A 357 -2.65 -14.60 -14.87
N LEU A 358 -2.65 -15.30 -13.74
CA LEU A 358 -1.50 -15.92 -13.09
C LEU A 358 -1.82 -17.39 -12.75
N PRO A 359 -1.70 -18.31 -13.73
CA PRO A 359 -2.02 -19.72 -13.51
C PRO A 359 -1.09 -20.40 -12.47
N PRO A 360 -1.61 -21.38 -11.69
CA PRO A 360 -2.97 -21.89 -11.71
C PRO A 360 -3.96 -21.11 -10.81
N ALA A 361 -3.50 -20.11 -10.07
CA ALA A 361 -4.29 -19.44 -9.03
C ALA A 361 -5.34 -18.48 -9.62
N PHE A 362 -4.96 -17.71 -10.64
CA PHE A 362 -5.83 -16.71 -11.28
C PHE A 362 -5.93 -17.02 -12.77
N PRO A 363 -7.10 -17.41 -13.29
CA PRO A 363 -7.26 -17.77 -14.70
C PRO A 363 -7.18 -16.55 -15.62
N ALA A 364 -6.87 -16.80 -16.89
CA ALA A 364 -6.94 -15.79 -17.94
C ALA A 364 -8.39 -15.36 -18.17
N LEU A 365 -8.60 -14.08 -18.44
CA LEU A 365 -9.85 -13.51 -18.97
C LEU A 365 -9.81 -13.45 -20.49
N LYS A 366 -8.64 -13.18 -21.06
CA LYS A 366 -8.39 -13.24 -22.50
C LYS A 366 -8.68 -14.65 -23.03
N ASP A 367 -9.46 -14.73 -24.10
CA ASP A 367 -9.86 -15.98 -24.78
C ASP A 367 -10.56 -16.98 -23.85
N SER A 368 -11.10 -16.52 -22.71
CA SER A 368 -11.65 -17.39 -21.67
C SER A 368 -13.10 -17.78 -21.97
N PRO A 369 -13.54 -18.98 -21.53
CA PRO A 369 -14.95 -19.37 -21.64
C PRO A 369 -15.92 -18.46 -20.88
N ILE A 370 -15.43 -17.70 -19.90
CA ILE A 370 -16.25 -16.75 -19.13
C ILE A 370 -16.44 -15.46 -19.93
N ALA A 371 -15.35 -14.87 -20.44
CA ALA A 371 -15.42 -13.63 -21.21
C ALA A 371 -16.10 -13.81 -22.57
N LEU A 372 -15.98 -14.98 -23.20
CA LEU A 372 -16.59 -15.29 -24.51
C LEU A 372 -17.95 -16.02 -24.41
N GLY A 373 -18.32 -16.45 -23.21
CA GLY A 373 -19.54 -17.21 -22.95
C GLY A 373 -20.77 -16.34 -22.68
N ASP A 374 -21.70 -16.87 -21.88
CA ASP A 374 -22.89 -16.14 -21.45
C ASP A 374 -22.52 -14.87 -20.66
N VAL A 375 -23.07 -13.74 -21.08
CA VAL A 375 -22.81 -12.44 -20.46
C VAL A 375 -23.36 -12.38 -19.03
N ASN A 376 -24.52 -13.00 -18.76
CA ASN A 376 -25.12 -12.96 -17.44
C ASN A 376 -24.31 -13.78 -16.42
N ALA A 377 -23.79 -14.94 -16.83
CA ALA A 377 -22.84 -15.70 -16.02
C ALA A 377 -21.54 -14.90 -15.74
N HIS A 378 -21.08 -14.07 -16.67
CA HIS A 378 -19.93 -13.20 -16.43
C HIS A 378 -20.26 -12.10 -15.42
N ILE A 379 -21.40 -11.43 -15.58
CA ILE A 379 -21.91 -10.42 -14.64
C ILE A 379 -22.02 -11.00 -13.23
N ASP A 380 -22.61 -12.20 -13.09
CA ASP A 380 -22.77 -12.87 -11.79
C ASP A 380 -21.41 -13.10 -11.09
N ILE A 381 -20.40 -13.56 -11.83
CA ILE A 381 -19.06 -13.76 -11.26
C ILE A 381 -18.41 -12.45 -10.82
N VAL A 382 -18.55 -11.36 -11.58
CA VAL A 382 -17.98 -10.06 -11.20
C VAL A 382 -18.75 -9.46 -10.02
N TYR A 383 -20.08 -9.59 -10.00
CA TYR A 383 -20.93 -9.03 -8.96
C TYR A 383 -20.83 -9.81 -7.64
N ASN A 384 -21.06 -11.13 -7.68
CA ASN A 384 -21.12 -12.00 -6.50
C ASN A 384 -19.79 -12.68 -6.16
N GLY A 385 -18.80 -12.64 -7.05
CA GLY A 385 -17.57 -13.41 -6.90
C GLY A 385 -17.79 -14.89 -7.23
N LYS A 386 -16.82 -15.72 -6.87
CA LYS A 386 -16.91 -17.18 -7.06
C LYS A 386 -16.49 -17.93 -5.81
N ALA A 387 -17.47 -18.54 -5.14
CA ALA A 387 -17.29 -19.31 -3.92
C ALA A 387 -16.21 -20.41 -4.08
N GLY A 388 -15.38 -20.58 -3.06
CA GLY A 388 -14.28 -21.56 -3.06
C GLY A 388 -13.08 -21.17 -3.92
N THR A 389 -13.01 -19.93 -4.40
CA THR A 389 -11.88 -19.36 -5.14
C THR A 389 -11.46 -18.02 -4.54
N GLY A 390 -10.34 -17.45 -5.00
CA GLY A 390 -9.91 -16.09 -4.63
C GLY A 390 -10.64 -14.97 -5.37
N MET A 391 -11.63 -15.27 -6.23
CA MET A 391 -12.42 -14.25 -6.92
C MET A 391 -13.50 -13.70 -5.99
N GLN A 392 -13.23 -12.51 -5.45
CA GLN A 392 -14.18 -11.73 -4.64
C GLN A 392 -15.31 -11.13 -5.49
N GLY A 393 -16.42 -10.79 -4.83
CA GLY A 393 -17.52 -10.05 -5.47
C GLY A 393 -17.31 -8.53 -5.38
N TYR A 394 -17.67 -7.82 -6.44
CA TYR A 394 -17.55 -6.37 -6.56
C TYR A 394 -18.89 -5.63 -6.45
N GLY A 395 -20.01 -6.33 -6.30
CA GLY A 395 -21.35 -5.70 -6.21
C GLY A 395 -21.55 -4.75 -5.02
N LYS A 396 -20.73 -4.86 -3.97
CA LYS A 396 -20.71 -3.91 -2.83
C LYS A 396 -19.70 -2.78 -2.98
N GLN A 397 -18.88 -2.83 -4.02
CA GLN A 397 -17.74 -1.93 -4.24
C GLN A 397 -18.00 -0.97 -5.39
N PHE A 398 -18.73 -1.43 -6.40
CA PHE A 398 -19.03 -0.72 -7.63
C PHE A 398 -20.53 -0.51 -7.77
N SER A 399 -20.90 0.62 -8.34
CA SER A 399 -22.24 0.86 -8.89
C SER A 399 -22.56 -0.13 -10.01
N LEU A 400 -23.84 -0.25 -10.34
CA LEU A 400 -24.28 -1.15 -11.42
C LEU A 400 -23.71 -0.74 -12.77
N LYS A 401 -23.56 0.58 -13.01
CA LYS A 401 -22.91 1.12 -14.19
C LYS A 401 -21.43 0.76 -14.26
N GLU A 402 -20.72 0.82 -13.15
CA GLU A 402 -19.30 0.44 -13.09
C GLU A 402 -19.10 -1.06 -13.31
N ILE A 403 -19.95 -1.92 -12.75
CA ILE A 403 -19.95 -3.37 -13.05
C ILE A 403 -20.21 -3.59 -14.54
N ALA A 404 -21.21 -2.90 -15.10
CA ALA A 404 -21.53 -2.98 -16.52
C ALA A 404 -20.33 -2.58 -17.40
N ALA A 405 -19.62 -1.51 -17.03
CA ALA A 405 -18.43 -1.03 -17.71
C ALA A 405 -17.28 -2.05 -17.65
N VAL A 406 -16.96 -2.59 -16.46
CA VAL A 406 -15.88 -3.59 -16.30
C VAL A 406 -16.16 -4.84 -17.11
N VAL A 407 -17.37 -5.39 -17.03
CA VAL A 407 -17.74 -6.58 -17.81
C VAL A 407 -17.68 -6.29 -19.31
N THR A 408 -18.13 -5.11 -19.73
CA THR A 408 -18.03 -4.67 -21.14
C THR A 408 -16.57 -4.63 -21.60
N TYR A 409 -15.68 -4.03 -20.80
CA TYR A 409 -14.25 -3.98 -21.10
C TYR A 409 -13.64 -5.38 -21.19
N GLU A 410 -13.84 -6.24 -20.19
CA GLU A 410 -13.27 -7.59 -20.16
C GLU A 410 -13.72 -8.47 -21.34
N ARG A 411 -14.94 -8.28 -21.82
CA ARG A 411 -15.51 -9.01 -22.97
C ARG A 411 -15.07 -8.48 -24.33
N ASN A 412 -14.48 -7.29 -24.39
CA ASN A 412 -14.09 -6.66 -25.65
C ASN A 412 -12.59 -6.35 -25.76
N ALA A 413 -11.87 -6.32 -24.64
CA ALA A 413 -10.44 -6.11 -24.60
C ALA A 413 -9.64 -7.34 -25.07
N TRP A 414 -8.35 -7.09 -25.36
CA TRP A 414 -7.32 -8.10 -25.66
C TRP A 414 -7.58 -9.05 -26.84
N GLY A 415 -8.57 -8.73 -27.67
CA GLY A 415 -8.98 -9.53 -28.82
C GLY A 415 -10.28 -10.32 -28.63
N ASN A 416 -10.92 -10.24 -27.46
CA ASN A 416 -12.17 -10.95 -27.18
C ASN A 416 -13.32 -10.49 -28.09
N ASN A 417 -13.43 -9.18 -28.36
CA ASN A 417 -14.31 -8.57 -29.38
C ASN A 417 -15.73 -9.16 -29.47
N THR A 418 -16.38 -9.44 -28.33
CA THR A 418 -17.74 -10.02 -28.31
C THR A 418 -18.81 -9.09 -28.89
N GLY A 419 -18.58 -7.78 -28.81
CA GLY A 419 -19.54 -6.74 -29.19
C GLY A 419 -20.59 -6.44 -28.11
N ASP A 420 -20.50 -7.08 -26.94
CA ASP A 420 -21.45 -6.89 -25.85
C ASP A 420 -21.20 -5.56 -25.14
N ALA A 421 -22.22 -4.71 -25.08
CA ALA A 421 -22.25 -3.48 -24.27
C ALA A 421 -23.24 -3.69 -23.12
N VAL A 422 -22.73 -4.10 -21.96
CA VAL A 422 -23.55 -4.36 -20.77
C VAL A 422 -24.07 -3.04 -20.21
N GLN A 423 -25.33 -3.03 -19.80
CA GLN A 423 -25.99 -1.85 -19.20
C GLN A 423 -26.29 -2.07 -17.72
N ALA A 424 -26.40 -0.98 -16.95
CA ALA A 424 -26.69 -1.04 -15.52
C ALA A 424 -28.00 -1.80 -15.20
N SER A 425 -29.02 -1.65 -16.07
CA SER A 425 -30.29 -2.39 -15.98
C SER A 425 -30.12 -3.91 -16.09
N GLN A 426 -29.22 -4.37 -16.95
CA GLN A 426 -28.89 -5.79 -17.09
C GLN A 426 -28.18 -6.32 -15.86
N VAL A 427 -27.23 -5.54 -15.30
CA VAL A 427 -26.56 -5.90 -14.04
C VAL A 427 -27.56 -6.02 -12.90
N ASN A 428 -28.49 -5.06 -12.76
CA ASN A 428 -29.56 -5.12 -11.75
C ASN A 428 -30.42 -6.38 -11.88
N ALA A 429 -30.76 -6.77 -13.11
CA ALA A 429 -31.56 -7.99 -13.35
C ALA A 429 -30.82 -9.27 -12.93
N VAL A 430 -29.50 -9.34 -13.17
CA VAL A 430 -28.67 -10.47 -12.73
C VAL A 430 -28.46 -10.47 -11.22
N ALA A 431 -28.32 -9.29 -10.61
CA ALA A 431 -28.17 -9.11 -9.16
C ALA A 431 -29.47 -9.37 -8.37
N GLY A 432 -30.60 -9.65 -9.03
CA GLY A 432 -31.85 -10.01 -8.38
C GLY A 432 -32.76 -8.84 -8.01
N ASP A 433 -32.77 -7.77 -8.81
CA ASP A 433 -33.56 -6.54 -8.57
C ASP A 433 -33.28 -5.91 -7.20
N VAL A 434 -32.01 -5.59 -6.97
CA VAL A 434 -31.53 -4.85 -5.79
C VAL A 434 -32.21 -3.49 -5.60
N SER A 435 -32.93 -2.97 -6.60
CA SER A 435 -33.75 -1.76 -6.54
C SER A 435 -35.05 -1.86 -5.71
N ALA A 436 -35.47 -3.05 -5.28
CA ALA A 436 -36.75 -3.23 -4.57
C ALA A 436 -36.65 -3.31 -3.04
N ASP A 437 -35.57 -3.85 -2.46
CA ASP A 437 -35.48 -4.10 -1.00
C ASP A 437 -34.05 -4.13 -0.43
N SER A 438 -33.03 -3.62 -1.14
CA SER A 438 -31.63 -3.66 -0.63
C SER A 438 -31.09 -2.29 -0.20
N GLU A 439 -30.33 -2.29 0.91
CA GLU A 439 -29.58 -1.14 1.41
C GLU A 439 -28.75 -0.51 0.27
N PRO A 440 -28.75 0.82 0.12
CA PRO A 440 -28.11 1.49 -1.01
C PRO A 440 -26.61 1.21 -1.03
N VAL A 441 -26.13 0.60 -2.11
CA VAL A 441 -24.70 0.43 -2.39
C VAL A 441 -24.09 1.81 -2.60
N LYS A 442 -23.07 2.09 -1.80
CA LYS A 442 -22.45 3.40 -1.70
C LYS A 442 -21.40 3.58 -2.77
N ALA A 443 -21.54 4.68 -3.51
CA ALA A 443 -20.52 5.16 -4.40
C ALA A 443 -19.18 5.27 -3.68
N ALA A 444 -18.09 4.96 -4.40
CA ALA A 444 -16.82 5.56 -4.07
C ALA A 444 -17.05 7.07 -3.96
N ALA A 445 -16.81 7.64 -2.78
CA ALA A 445 -16.54 9.07 -2.70
C ALA A 445 -15.34 9.30 -3.61
N GLU A 446 -15.65 9.77 -4.81
CA GLU A 446 -14.76 10.40 -5.75
C GLU A 446 -13.67 11.13 -4.96
N ALA A 447 -12.42 10.69 -5.13
CA ALA A 447 -11.30 11.57 -4.88
C ALA A 447 -11.53 12.78 -5.78
N THR A 448 -12.02 13.87 -5.19
CA THR A 448 -12.31 15.17 -5.83
C THR A 448 -11.77 15.24 -7.27
N PRO A 449 -12.59 14.95 -8.29
CA PRO A 449 -12.36 15.51 -9.59
C PRO A 449 -12.39 17.01 -9.36
N ALA A 450 -11.44 17.73 -9.95
CA ALA A 450 -11.62 19.16 -10.15
C ALA A 450 -13.05 19.37 -10.66
N ALA A 451 -13.77 20.30 -10.01
CA ALA A 451 -15.21 20.48 -10.09
C ALA A 451 -15.84 20.21 -11.48
N PRO A 452 -17.06 19.63 -11.54
CA PRO A 452 -17.76 19.44 -12.80
C PRO A 452 -18.04 20.82 -13.41
N VAL A 453 -17.36 21.12 -14.51
CA VAL A 453 -17.80 22.18 -15.41
C VAL A 453 -19.11 21.67 -16.00
N ALA A 454 -20.20 22.33 -15.65
CA ALA A 454 -21.50 22.10 -16.25
C ALA A 454 -21.37 22.06 -17.78
N GLU A 455 -22.12 21.19 -18.44
CA GLU A 455 -22.43 21.33 -19.87
C GLU A 455 -23.16 22.66 -20.08
N GLU A 456 -22.37 23.73 -20.22
CA GLU A 456 -22.73 24.87 -21.03
C GLU A 456 -22.60 24.44 -22.50
N PRO A 457 -23.46 24.97 -23.40
CA PRO A 457 -23.26 24.77 -24.83
C PRO A 457 -21.82 25.17 -25.17
N ALA A 458 -21.09 24.28 -25.86
CA ALA A 458 -19.68 24.44 -26.19
C ALA A 458 -19.38 25.91 -26.51
N ALA A 459 -18.72 26.59 -25.56
CA ALA A 459 -18.26 27.95 -25.79
C ALA A 459 -17.39 27.90 -27.05
N GLU A 460 -17.66 28.80 -28.01
CA GLU A 460 -16.81 28.92 -29.20
C GLU A 460 -15.36 29.00 -28.73
N GLU A 461 -14.55 28.07 -29.25
CA GLU A 461 -13.15 27.96 -28.90
C GLU A 461 -12.42 29.27 -29.25
N ASP A 462 -11.89 29.98 -28.26
CA ASP A 462 -11.11 31.19 -28.49
C ASP A 462 -9.71 30.83 -28.98
N LEU A 463 -9.58 30.69 -30.29
CA LEU A 463 -8.32 30.35 -30.96
C LEU A 463 -7.26 31.46 -30.83
N ASN A 464 -7.64 32.66 -30.39
CA ASN A 464 -6.72 33.77 -30.17
C ASN A 464 -6.19 33.82 -28.73
N LYS A 465 -6.74 33.01 -27.82
CA LYS A 465 -6.22 32.89 -26.46
C LYS A 465 -4.83 32.28 -26.50
N VAL A 466 -3.88 32.98 -25.88
CA VAL A 466 -2.51 32.51 -25.70
C VAL A 466 -2.40 31.81 -24.36
N TYR A 467 -2.09 30.53 -24.37
CA TYR A 467 -1.93 29.71 -23.17
C TYR A 467 -0.46 29.67 -22.73
N SER A 468 -0.26 29.58 -21.42
CA SER A 468 1.07 29.35 -20.85
C SER A 468 1.52 27.90 -21.02
N MET A 469 2.82 27.65 -20.85
CA MET A 469 3.39 26.30 -20.89
C MET A 469 2.73 25.40 -19.85
N ASP A 470 2.57 25.88 -18.62
CA ASP A 470 2.02 25.09 -17.52
C ASP A 470 0.54 24.72 -17.79
N GLU A 471 -0.23 25.65 -18.37
CA GLU A 471 -1.63 25.39 -18.75
C GLU A 471 -1.74 24.31 -19.84
N LEU A 472 -0.91 24.39 -20.88
CA LEU A 472 -0.93 23.41 -21.98
C LEU A 472 -0.31 22.08 -21.59
N MET A 473 0.67 22.06 -20.69
CA MET A 473 1.23 20.83 -20.14
C MET A 473 0.19 20.09 -19.29
N ALA A 474 -0.51 20.79 -18.39
CA ALA A 474 -1.54 20.18 -17.55
C ALA A 474 -2.73 19.66 -18.38
N MET A 475 -3.23 20.46 -19.33
CA MET A 475 -4.30 20.05 -20.22
C MET A 475 -3.85 18.93 -21.17
N GLY A 476 -2.62 19.00 -21.67
CA GLY A 476 -2.06 18.03 -22.59
C GLY A 476 -1.82 16.66 -21.94
N GLU A 477 -1.45 16.65 -20.66
CA GLU A 477 -1.35 15.41 -19.87
C GLU A 477 -2.71 14.71 -19.74
N GLN A 478 -3.78 15.47 -19.47
CA GLN A 478 -5.14 14.93 -19.39
C GLN A 478 -5.59 14.34 -20.74
N VAL A 479 -5.38 15.08 -21.83
CA VAL A 479 -5.70 14.60 -23.18
C VAL A 479 -4.87 13.38 -23.53
N TYR A 480 -3.58 13.36 -23.19
CA TYR A 480 -2.70 12.20 -23.43
C TYR A 480 -3.20 10.96 -22.70
N ASN A 481 -3.51 11.09 -21.40
CA ASN A 481 -3.98 10.00 -20.55
C ASN A 481 -5.35 9.47 -20.97
N THR A 482 -6.12 10.25 -21.72
CA THR A 482 -7.44 9.84 -22.19
C THR A 482 -7.39 9.26 -23.60
N SER A 483 -6.59 9.83 -24.49
CA SER A 483 -6.68 9.57 -25.95
C SER A 483 -5.45 8.88 -26.54
N CYS A 484 -4.28 8.97 -25.89
CA CYS A 484 -3.00 8.56 -26.48
C CYS A 484 -2.33 7.42 -25.68
N VAL A 485 -2.61 7.33 -24.38
CA VAL A 485 -1.91 6.44 -23.44
C VAL A 485 -2.08 4.95 -23.75
N ALA A 486 -3.24 4.54 -24.27
CA ALA A 486 -3.51 3.15 -24.61
C ALA A 486 -2.49 2.60 -25.63
N CYS A 487 -2.07 3.45 -26.57
CA CYS A 487 -1.10 3.11 -27.60
C CYS A 487 0.34 3.44 -27.19
N HIS A 488 0.56 4.62 -26.61
CA HIS A 488 1.91 5.14 -26.35
C HIS A 488 2.43 4.88 -24.93
N GLN A 489 1.62 4.25 -24.09
CA GLN A 489 1.87 3.91 -22.69
C GLN A 489 2.07 5.16 -21.80
N PRO A 490 1.82 5.10 -20.49
CA PRO A 490 2.00 6.26 -19.59
C PRO A 490 3.42 6.84 -19.62
N THR A 491 4.41 6.01 -19.96
CA THR A 491 5.83 6.36 -20.04
C THR A 491 6.27 6.93 -21.39
N GLY A 492 5.36 7.02 -22.37
CA GLY A 492 5.67 7.45 -23.74
C GLY A 492 6.56 6.47 -24.52
N LEU A 493 6.80 5.25 -24.02
CA LEU A 493 7.65 4.26 -24.70
C LEU A 493 6.94 3.49 -25.83
N GLY A 494 5.61 3.55 -25.87
CA GLY A 494 4.79 2.77 -26.79
C GLY A 494 4.93 1.26 -26.61
N LEU A 495 4.33 0.51 -27.53
CA LEU A 495 4.42 -0.95 -27.63
C LEU A 495 5.00 -1.33 -29.00
N PRO A 496 6.34 -1.40 -29.13
CA PRO A 496 6.96 -1.81 -30.38
C PRO A 496 6.56 -3.24 -30.80
N PRO A 497 6.36 -3.50 -32.11
CA PRO A 497 6.56 -2.59 -33.24
C PRO A 497 5.32 -1.77 -33.63
N ALA A 498 4.16 -2.01 -33.02
CA ALA A 498 2.89 -1.44 -33.45
C ALA A 498 2.74 0.05 -33.07
N PHE A 499 3.20 0.42 -31.87
CA PHE A 499 3.12 1.79 -31.37
C PHE A 499 4.52 2.27 -31.00
N PRO A 500 5.11 3.19 -31.77
CA PRO A 500 6.47 3.66 -31.53
C PRO A 500 6.56 4.52 -30.26
N ALA A 501 7.78 4.63 -29.73
CA ALA A 501 8.06 5.51 -28.60
C ALA A 501 7.91 6.99 -28.99
N LEU A 502 7.18 7.71 -28.14
CA LEU A 502 7.13 9.17 -28.09
C LEU A 502 8.30 9.73 -27.27
N LYS A 503 8.78 9.00 -26.25
CA LYS A 503 9.99 9.36 -25.51
C LYS A 503 11.22 9.18 -26.38
N GLY A 504 11.92 10.28 -26.67
CA GLY A 504 13.05 10.31 -27.61
C GLY A 504 12.67 9.99 -29.06
N GLY A 505 11.37 10.03 -29.38
CA GLY A 505 10.85 9.68 -30.69
C GLY A 505 11.20 10.72 -31.75
N ALA A 506 11.39 10.30 -32.99
CA ALA A 506 11.73 11.20 -34.09
C ALA A 506 10.62 12.22 -34.42
N ILE A 507 9.35 11.90 -34.10
CA ILE A 507 8.21 12.81 -34.31
C ILE A 507 8.15 13.86 -33.20
N THR A 508 8.25 13.44 -31.95
CA THR A 508 8.14 14.30 -30.76
C THR A 508 9.35 15.20 -30.54
N THR A 509 10.53 14.80 -31.01
CA THR A 509 11.77 15.61 -30.93
C THR A 509 12.16 16.26 -32.26
N GLY A 510 11.45 15.94 -33.34
CA GLY A 510 11.69 16.44 -34.69
C GLY A 510 10.95 17.74 -35.00
N ASP A 511 10.55 17.93 -36.26
CA ASP A 511 9.83 19.14 -36.68
C ASP A 511 8.43 19.26 -36.04
N LYS A 512 8.11 20.45 -35.52
CA LYS A 512 6.86 20.73 -34.81
C LYS A 512 5.63 20.57 -35.72
N ALA A 513 5.72 21.01 -36.98
CA ALA A 513 4.59 20.89 -37.91
C ALA A 513 4.34 19.42 -38.30
N GLY A 514 5.40 18.60 -38.42
CA GLY A 514 5.27 17.16 -38.65
C GLY A 514 4.58 16.42 -37.50
N HIS A 515 4.78 16.84 -36.26
CA HIS A 515 4.07 16.28 -35.11
C HIS A 515 2.60 16.71 -35.07
N ILE A 516 2.32 17.99 -35.31
CA ILE A 516 0.95 18.50 -35.43
C ILE A 516 0.18 17.73 -36.52
N ASP A 517 0.79 17.52 -37.69
CA ASP A 517 0.18 16.74 -38.78
C ASP A 517 -0.09 15.27 -38.38
N MET A 518 0.84 14.63 -37.67
CA MET A 518 0.67 13.26 -37.19
C MET A 518 -0.56 13.12 -36.27
N VAL A 519 -0.80 14.09 -35.39
CA VAL A 519 -1.96 14.05 -34.48
C VAL A 519 -3.25 14.43 -35.22
N LEU A 520 -3.21 15.44 -36.09
CA LEU A 520 -4.37 15.88 -36.86
C LEU A 520 -4.86 14.81 -37.86
N ASN A 521 -3.94 14.22 -38.61
CA ASN A 521 -4.25 13.42 -39.80
C ASN A 521 -3.88 11.93 -39.65
N GLY A 522 -3.24 11.53 -38.55
CA GLY A 522 -2.78 10.16 -38.33
C GLY A 522 -1.55 9.81 -39.19
N SER A 523 -1.15 8.53 -39.16
CA SER A 523 0.01 8.08 -39.92
C SER A 523 -0.38 7.39 -41.23
N ALA A 524 0.10 7.93 -42.36
CA ALA A 524 0.00 7.26 -43.66
C ALA A 524 0.81 5.95 -43.73
N LYS A 525 1.78 5.75 -42.83
CA LYS A 525 2.66 4.58 -42.80
C LYS A 525 2.24 3.53 -41.78
N ASN A 526 1.49 3.93 -40.75
CA ASN A 526 1.00 3.05 -39.70
C ASN A 526 -0.49 3.33 -39.45
N PRO A 527 -1.40 2.54 -40.06
CA PRO A 527 -2.84 2.74 -39.91
C PRO A 527 -3.36 2.69 -38.47
N ALA A 528 -2.57 2.16 -37.53
CA ALA A 528 -2.90 2.15 -36.10
C ALA A 528 -2.84 3.54 -35.46
N MET A 529 -2.11 4.50 -36.05
CA MET A 529 -2.15 5.91 -35.64
C MET A 529 -3.26 6.63 -36.40
N GLN A 530 -4.41 6.75 -35.75
CA GLN A 530 -5.61 7.41 -36.29
C GLN A 530 -5.49 8.95 -36.28
N ALA A 531 -6.39 9.60 -37.01
CA ALA A 531 -6.53 11.04 -37.06
C ALA A 531 -7.40 11.56 -35.91
N PHE A 532 -6.92 12.55 -35.14
CA PHE A 532 -7.66 13.09 -33.99
C PHE A 532 -8.40 14.40 -34.28
N LYS A 533 -8.29 14.97 -35.49
CA LYS A 533 -8.96 16.23 -35.86
C LYS A 533 -10.49 16.24 -35.73
N ALA A 534 -11.12 15.06 -35.71
CA ALA A 534 -12.57 14.91 -35.53
C ALA A 534 -12.96 14.53 -34.08
N GLN A 535 -11.97 14.23 -33.23
CA GLN A 535 -12.17 13.71 -31.87
C GLN A 535 -11.73 14.72 -30.79
N LEU A 536 -10.80 15.62 -31.12
CA LEU A 536 -10.24 16.61 -30.21
C LEU A 536 -10.42 18.03 -30.76
N THR A 537 -10.66 18.99 -29.87
CA THR A 537 -10.65 20.44 -30.19
C THR A 537 -9.24 20.92 -30.55
N LYS A 538 -9.10 22.09 -31.18
CA LYS A 538 -7.80 22.60 -31.60
C LYS A 538 -6.88 22.88 -30.40
N THR A 539 -7.45 23.28 -29.28
CA THR A 539 -6.79 23.55 -28.00
C THR A 539 -6.34 22.26 -27.36
N GLN A 540 -7.16 21.21 -27.38
CA GLN A 540 -6.75 19.89 -26.90
C GLN A 540 -5.61 19.30 -27.75
N ILE A 541 -5.63 19.49 -29.08
CA ILE A 541 -4.53 19.07 -29.96
C ILE A 541 -3.27 19.89 -29.68
N ALA A 542 -3.40 21.20 -29.51
CA ALA A 542 -2.28 22.08 -29.14
C ALA A 542 -1.65 21.67 -27.80
N ALA A 543 -2.49 21.34 -26.82
CA ALA A 543 -2.08 20.90 -25.49
C ALA A 543 -1.37 19.54 -25.53
N VAL A 544 -1.95 18.52 -26.17
CA VAL A 544 -1.35 17.18 -26.21
C VAL A 544 -0.04 17.16 -26.98
N VAL A 545 0.07 17.91 -28.09
CA VAL A 545 1.34 18.03 -28.82
C VAL A 545 2.38 18.76 -27.96
N THR A 546 1.99 19.84 -27.25
CA THR A 546 2.89 20.51 -26.31
C THR A 546 3.38 19.53 -25.22
N TYR A 547 2.47 18.76 -24.63
CA TYR A 547 2.80 17.77 -23.62
C TYR A 547 3.76 16.69 -24.14
N GLU A 548 3.43 16.02 -25.24
CA GLU A 548 4.24 14.94 -25.81
C GLU A 548 5.66 15.39 -26.20
N ARG A 549 5.83 16.65 -26.63
CA ARG A 549 7.14 17.23 -27.01
C ARG A 549 8.00 17.62 -25.81
N ASN A 550 7.43 17.69 -24.61
CA ASN A 550 8.14 18.16 -23.41
C ASN A 550 8.14 17.13 -22.27
N ALA A 551 7.24 16.16 -22.29
CA ALA A 551 7.16 15.07 -21.33
C ALA A 551 8.29 14.04 -21.50
N TRP A 552 8.47 13.21 -20.47
CA TRP A 552 9.41 12.07 -20.42
C TRP A 552 10.88 12.38 -20.74
N GLY A 553 11.28 13.65 -20.63
CA GLY A 553 12.64 14.11 -20.91
C GLY A 553 12.88 14.52 -22.37
N ASN A 554 11.82 14.65 -23.18
CA ASN A 554 11.92 15.19 -24.55
C ASN A 554 12.37 16.66 -24.53
N ASN A 555 11.88 17.46 -23.57
CA ASN A 555 12.37 18.81 -23.23
C ASN A 555 12.68 19.71 -24.44
N THR A 556 11.87 19.67 -25.49
CA THR A 556 12.11 20.46 -26.71
C THR A 556 11.96 21.96 -26.46
N GLY A 557 11.18 22.34 -25.45
CA GLY A 557 10.81 23.73 -25.17
C GLY A 557 9.71 24.25 -26.11
N ASP A 558 9.17 23.40 -26.98
CA ASP A 558 8.19 23.81 -27.97
C ASP A 558 6.80 23.97 -27.33
N LEU A 559 6.19 25.12 -27.62
CA LEU A 559 4.82 25.46 -27.27
C LEU A 559 3.98 25.47 -28.55
N VAL A 560 2.85 24.78 -28.54
CA VAL A 560 1.87 24.78 -29.63
C VAL A 560 0.61 25.48 -29.14
N GLN A 561 0.17 26.50 -29.87
CA GLN A 561 -1.04 27.26 -29.56
C GLN A 561 -2.22 26.79 -30.41
N PRO A 562 -3.48 27.02 -29.99
CA PRO A 562 -4.66 26.67 -30.80
C PRO A 562 -4.64 27.29 -32.20
N ALA A 563 -4.10 28.51 -32.35
CA ALA A 563 -3.88 29.17 -33.64
C ALA A 563 -2.92 28.40 -34.57
N ASP A 564 -1.92 27.69 -34.03
CA ASP A 564 -1.02 26.85 -34.82
C ASP A 564 -1.77 25.65 -35.42
N ILE A 565 -2.70 25.08 -34.65
CA ILE A 565 -3.54 23.97 -35.09
C ILE A 565 -4.58 24.44 -36.11
N ASP A 566 -5.17 25.62 -35.91
CA ASP A 566 -6.08 26.24 -36.88
C ASP A 566 -5.39 26.43 -38.25
N ALA A 567 -4.21 27.05 -38.24
CA ALA A 567 -3.42 27.28 -39.45
C ALA A 567 -2.95 25.96 -40.13
N ALA A 568 -2.70 24.91 -39.35
CA ALA A 568 -2.36 23.59 -39.86
C ALA A 568 -3.56 22.83 -40.43
N SER A 569 -4.75 23.01 -39.83
CA SER A 569 -6.00 22.35 -40.24
C SER A 569 -6.63 22.93 -41.52
N ALA A 570 -6.24 24.15 -41.90
CA ALA A 570 -6.71 24.83 -43.11
C ALA A 570 -5.94 24.45 -44.40
N LYS A 571 -4.92 23.60 -44.29
CA LYS A 571 -4.11 23.08 -45.40
C LYS A 571 -4.47 21.62 -45.68
#